data_AF-R4X8G8-F1
#
_entry.id   AF-R4X8G8-F1
#
_cell.length_a   1.000
_cell.length_b   1.000
_cell.length_c   1.000
_cell.angle_alpha   90.00
_cell.angle_beta   90.00
_cell.angle_gamma   90.00
#
_symmetry.space_group_name_H-M   'P 1'
#
loop_
_entity.id
_entity.type
_entity.pdbx_description
1 polymer ?
#
loop_
_entity_poly.entity_id
_entity_poly.type
_entity_poly.pdbx_seq_one_letter_code
_entity_poly.pdbx_strand_id
1 'polypeptide(L)'
;MEYRCPTQTLLSIIHPGLVQDVERAIETIGGPQAMRKVADDPVTSVLELRFRPKDRFEHPIASCTAKVSNLLIKVQKEVTEKGIVRVQHEPIAAIKYSIRFRGM
;
A
#
# COMPACT_ATOMS: atom_id res chain seq x y z
N MET A 1 -10.38 23.89 -11.24
CA MET A 1 -11.19 22.81 -10.65
C MET A 1 -10.56 22.49 -9.31
N GLU A 2 -11.25 22.76 -8.21
CA GLU A 2 -10.72 22.58 -6.85
C GLU A 2 -11.24 21.27 -6.26
N TYR A 3 -10.37 20.55 -5.54
CA TYR A 3 -10.73 19.31 -4.86
C TYR A 3 -10.81 19.53 -3.36
N ARG A 4 -11.81 18.92 -2.72
CA ARG A 4 -11.84 18.83 -1.26
C ARG A 4 -10.82 17.78 -0.80
N CYS A 5 -10.17 18.04 0.31
CA CYS A 5 -9.29 17.05 0.94
C CYS A 5 -10.14 15.86 1.42
N PRO A 6 -9.79 14.60 1.08
CA PRO A 6 -10.51 13.43 1.56
C PRO A 6 -10.50 13.34 3.09
N THR A 7 -11.64 13.02 3.68
CA THR A 7 -11.76 12.77 5.12
C THR A 7 -11.31 11.35 5.49
N GLN A 8 -11.45 10.40 4.56
CA GLN A 8 -11.00 9.03 4.74
C GLN A 8 -9.48 8.97 4.74
N THR A 9 -8.93 8.28 5.75
CA THR A 9 -7.49 8.04 5.87
C THR A 9 -7.19 6.57 5.69
N LEU A 10 -6.15 6.27 4.91
CA LEU A 10 -5.66 4.91 4.70
C LEU A 10 -4.18 4.80 5.08
N LEU A 11 -3.76 3.57 5.32
CA LEU A 11 -2.35 3.17 5.45
C LEU A 11 -1.88 2.64 4.09
N SER A 12 -0.66 2.97 3.68
CA SER A 12 -0.03 2.31 2.52
C SER A 12 1.08 1.36 2.96
N ILE A 13 1.18 0.21 2.30
CA ILE A 13 2.28 -0.73 2.45
C ILE A 13 3.02 -0.78 1.12
N ILE A 14 4.30 -0.41 1.13
CA ILE A 14 5.15 -0.41 -0.07
C ILE A 14 5.93 -1.73 -0.08
N HIS A 15 5.34 -2.73 -0.74
CA HIS A 15 5.99 -4.03 -0.92
C HIS A 15 7.16 -3.90 -1.92
N PRO A 16 8.37 -4.40 -1.59
CA PRO A 16 9.54 -4.22 -2.43
C PRO A 16 9.59 -5.11 -3.68
N GLY A 17 8.96 -6.29 -3.62
CA GLY A 17 8.90 -7.22 -4.74
C GLY A 17 7.86 -6.80 -5.79
N LEU A 18 8.01 -7.33 -7.01
CA LEU A 18 7.00 -7.20 -8.06
C LEU A 18 5.75 -8.01 -7.70
N VAL A 19 4.67 -7.31 -7.36
CA VAL A 19 3.40 -7.95 -6.99
C VAL A 19 2.63 -8.34 -8.25
N GLN A 20 2.61 -9.64 -8.57
CA GLN A 20 1.75 -10.22 -9.60
C GLN A 20 0.48 -10.84 -9.02
N ASP A 21 0.54 -11.26 -7.76
CA ASP A 21 -0.54 -11.87 -7.01
C ASP A 21 -0.60 -11.21 -5.63
N VAL A 22 -1.72 -10.54 -5.37
CA VAL A 22 -1.90 -9.74 -4.16
C VAL A 22 -2.03 -10.62 -2.93
N GLU A 23 -2.69 -11.78 -3.03
CA GLU A 23 -2.88 -12.70 -1.90
C GLU A 23 -1.54 -13.27 -1.46
N ARG A 24 -0.72 -13.72 -2.44
CA ARG A 24 0.65 -14.17 -2.14
C ARG A 24 1.53 -13.07 -1.56
N ALA A 25 1.41 -11.83 -2.05
CA ALA A 25 2.15 -10.70 -1.48
C ALA A 25 1.67 -10.30 -0.07
N ILE A 26 0.43 -10.64 0.29
CA ILE A 26 -0.07 -10.47 1.66
C ILE A 26 0.50 -11.57 2.57
N GLU A 27 0.63 -12.80 2.08
CA GLU A 27 1.26 -13.90 2.83
C GLU A 27 2.72 -13.59 3.18
N THR A 28 3.49 -12.98 2.26
CA THR A 28 4.90 -12.64 2.50
C THR A 28 5.10 -11.64 3.63
N ILE A 29 4.08 -10.83 3.98
CA ILE A 29 4.15 -9.84 5.06
C ILE A 29 3.43 -10.29 6.34
N GLY A 30 3.19 -11.59 6.50
CA GLY A 30 2.55 -12.17 7.70
C GLY A 30 1.03 -12.26 7.63
N GLY A 31 0.43 -12.02 6.46
CA GLY A 31 -0.99 -12.23 6.22
C GLY A 31 -1.91 -11.10 6.70
N PRO A 32 -3.24 -11.29 6.55
CA PRO A 32 -4.24 -10.26 6.88
C PRO A 32 -4.23 -9.81 8.34
N GLN A 33 -3.89 -10.70 9.27
CA GLN A 33 -3.84 -10.37 10.70
C GLN A 33 -2.69 -9.41 11.01
N ALA A 34 -1.51 -9.62 10.42
CA ALA A 34 -0.38 -8.71 10.56
C ALA A 34 -0.70 -7.34 9.94
N MET A 35 -1.35 -7.33 8.77
CA MET A 35 -1.81 -6.09 8.13
C MET A 35 -2.80 -5.33 9.02
N ARG A 36 -3.74 -6.03 9.65
CA ARG A 36 -4.72 -5.40 10.54
C ARG A 36 -4.04 -4.78 11.76
N LYS A 37 -3.11 -5.49 12.37
CA LYS A 37 -2.33 -4.98 13.51
C LYS A 37 -1.59 -3.69 13.17
N VAL A 38 -0.92 -3.64 12.02
CA VAL A 38 -0.21 -2.41 11.60
C VAL A 38 -1.18 -1.28 11.20
N ALA A 39 -2.41 -1.61 10.75
CA ALA A 39 -3.43 -0.62 10.49
C ALA A 39 -3.99 0.00 11.78
N ASP A 40 -4.14 -0.79 12.83
CA ASP A 40 -4.66 -0.34 14.13
C ASP A 40 -3.60 0.47 14.92
N ASP A 41 -2.31 0.09 14.85
CA ASP A 41 -1.20 0.86 15.44
C ASP A 41 0.03 0.92 14.50
N PRO A 42 0.07 1.88 13.55
CA PRO A 42 1.13 1.96 12.55
C PRO A 42 2.47 2.47 13.11
N VAL A 43 2.50 3.10 14.28
CA VAL A 43 3.73 3.72 14.81
C VAL A 43 4.57 2.69 15.56
N THR A 44 3.93 1.80 16.32
CA THR A 44 4.64 0.81 17.13
C THR A 44 4.72 -0.57 16.45
N SER A 45 3.77 -0.90 15.58
CA SER A 45 3.74 -2.20 14.93
C SER A 45 4.76 -2.28 13.79
N VAL A 46 5.45 -3.42 13.73
CA VAL A 46 6.41 -3.76 12.68
C VAL A 46 5.87 -4.95 11.89
N LEU A 47 5.84 -4.82 10.56
CA LEU A 47 5.64 -5.96 9.66
C LEU A 47 6.98 -6.63 9.38
N GLU A 48 6.95 -7.96 9.30
CA GLU A 48 8.07 -8.77 8.85
C GLU A 48 7.80 -9.26 7.44
N LEU A 49 8.70 -8.94 6.51
CA LEU A 49 8.67 -9.47 5.15
C LEU A 49 9.51 -10.75 5.07
N ARG A 50 8.92 -11.79 4.49
CA ARG A 50 9.51 -13.09 4.17
C ARG A 50 9.16 -13.42 2.73
N PHE A 51 10.14 -13.40 1.82
CA PHE A 51 9.87 -13.74 0.41
C PHE A 51 9.56 -15.23 0.22
N ARG A 52 10.04 -16.07 1.14
CA ARG A 52 9.86 -17.52 1.16
C ARG A 52 9.27 -17.92 2.52
N PRO A 53 7.98 -17.62 2.79
CA PRO A 53 7.38 -17.82 4.11
C PRO A 53 7.39 -19.28 4.61
N LYS A 54 7.58 -20.26 3.70
CA LYS A 54 7.70 -21.69 4.04
C LYS A 54 9.15 -22.12 4.36
N ASP A 55 10.15 -21.29 4.07
CA ASP A 55 11.55 -21.56 4.36
C ASP A 55 11.90 -21.13 5.79
N ARG A 56 12.12 -22.11 6.67
CA ARG A 56 12.45 -21.88 8.08
C ARG A 56 13.79 -21.16 8.31
N PHE A 57 14.67 -21.15 7.31
CA PHE A 57 15.99 -20.52 7.41
C PHE A 57 15.99 -19.09 6.87
N GLU A 58 14.88 -18.61 6.31
CA GLU A 58 14.79 -17.24 5.86
C GLU A 58 14.77 -16.27 7.05
N HIS A 59 15.67 -15.29 7.01
CA HIS A 59 15.65 -14.18 7.97
C HIS A 59 14.63 -13.13 7.51
N PRO A 60 13.72 -12.69 8.38
CA PRO A 60 12.73 -11.70 8.02
C PRO A 60 13.37 -10.31 7.84
N ILE A 61 12.77 -9.50 6.98
CA ILE A 61 13.11 -8.09 6.82
C ILE A 61 12.08 -7.26 7.57
N ALA A 62 12.51 -6.53 8.60
CA ALA A 62 11.64 -5.66 9.37
C ALA A 62 11.22 -4.43 8.55
N SER A 63 9.96 -4.04 8.69
CA SER A 63 9.45 -2.80 8.13
C SER A 63 9.84 -1.58 8.97
N CYS A 64 9.83 -0.42 8.34
CA CYS A 64 9.86 0.88 8.98
C CYS A 64 8.61 1.69 8.60
N THR A 65 8.06 2.42 9.58
CA THR A 65 6.94 3.32 9.34
C THR A 65 7.45 4.71 9.00
N ALA A 66 6.95 5.29 7.92
CA ALA A 66 7.14 6.69 7.57
C ALA A 66 5.83 7.46 7.71
N LYS A 67 5.83 8.55 8.48
CA LYS A 67 4.74 9.53 8.46
C LYS A 67 4.80 10.33 7.17
N VAL A 68 3.69 10.41 6.44
CA VAL A 68 3.60 11.03 5.11
C VAL A 68 2.33 11.86 4.99
N SER A 69 2.25 12.65 3.91
CA SER A 69 1.10 13.49 3.55
C SER A 69 0.72 13.23 2.10
N ASN A 70 0.55 11.96 1.74
CA ASN A 70 0.26 11.54 0.36
C ASN A 70 -1.26 11.42 0.16
N LEU A 71 -1.70 11.38 -1.11
CA LEU A 71 -3.09 11.17 -1.50
C LEU A 71 -3.20 9.94 -2.39
N LEU A 72 -4.28 9.17 -2.21
CA LEU A 72 -4.69 8.16 -3.17
C LEU A 72 -5.71 8.78 -4.13
N ILE A 73 -5.40 8.78 -5.42
CA ILE A 73 -6.24 9.39 -6.46
C ILE A 73 -6.70 8.29 -7.42
N LYS A 74 -8.01 8.20 -7.65
CA LYS A 74 -8.56 7.39 -8.73
C LYS A 74 -8.40 8.17 -10.02
N VAL A 75 -7.84 7.54 -11.04
CA VAL A 75 -7.81 8.09 -12.40
C VAL A 75 -8.50 7.10 -13.31
N GLN A 76 -9.52 7.57 -14.02
CA GLN A 76 -10.27 6.78 -14.98
C GLN A 76 -10.08 7.37 -16.37
N LYS A 77 -9.54 6.56 -17.27
CA LYS A 77 -9.39 6.89 -18.69
C LYS A 77 -10.53 6.24 -19.45
N GLU A 78 -11.31 7.05 -20.15
CA GLU A 78 -12.36 6.61 -21.06
C GLU A 78 -11.93 6.96 -22.49
N VAL A 79 -11.94 5.97 -23.39
CA VAL A 79 -11.68 6.17 -24.81
C VAL A 79 -13.01 6.00 -25.53
N THR A 80 -13.49 7.08 -26.12
CA THR A 80 -14.73 7.04 -26.92
C THR A 80 -14.49 6.35 -28.26
N GLU A 81 -15.55 5.86 -28.91
CA GLU A 81 -15.48 5.25 -30.25
C GLU A 81 -14.83 6.15 -31.32
N LYS A 82 -14.89 7.47 -31.12
CA LYS A 82 -14.27 8.48 -31.99
C LYS A 82 -12.80 8.75 -31.68
N GLY A 83 -12.18 7.96 -30.80
CA GLY A 83 -10.79 8.13 -30.38
C GLY A 83 -10.54 9.29 -29.39
N ILE A 84 -11.59 10.00 -28.96
CA ILE A 84 -11.46 11.06 -27.95
C ILE A 84 -11.20 10.41 -26.60
N VAL A 85 -10.12 10.84 -25.94
CA VAL A 85 -9.74 10.39 -24.60
C VAL A 85 -10.28 11.37 -23.56
N ARG A 86 -11.13 10.89 -22.65
CA ARG A 86 -11.55 11.62 -21.46
C ARG A 86 -10.84 11.04 -20.24
N VAL A 87 -10.32 11.91 -19.38
CA VAL A 87 -9.69 11.51 -18.13
C VAL A 87 -10.48 12.14 -17.00
N GLN A 88 -11.00 11.30 -16.11
CA GLN A 88 -11.63 11.72 -14.88
C GLN A 88 -10.69 11.37 -13.72
N HIS A 89 -10.61 12.24 -12.72
CA HIS A 89 -9.78 11.99 -11.57
C HIS A 89 -10.40 12.51 -10.28
N GLU A 90 -10.25 11.74 -9.19
CA GLU A 90 -10.86 12.03 -7.90
C GLU A 90 -9.93 11.58 -6.75
N PRO A 91 -9.59 12.48 -5.81
CA PRO A 91 -8.91 12.08 -4.57
C PRO A 91 -9.85 11.23 -3.71
N ILE A 92 -9.46 9.99 -3.41
CA ILE A 92 -10.26 9.04 -2.64
C ILE A 92 -9.91 9.09 -1.15
N ALA A 93 -8.62 9.20 -0.83
CA ALA A 93 -8.16 9.09 0.55
C ALA A 93 -6.83 9.82 0.80
N ALA A 94 -6.61 10.23 2.03
CA ALA A 94 -5.32 10.68 2.52
C ALA A 94 -4.51 9.53 3.10
N ILE A 95 -3.22 9.47 2.80
CA ILE A 95 -2.29 8.51 3.37
C ILE A 95 -1.47 9.22 4.43
N LYS A 96 -1.64 8.82 5.70
CA LYS A 96 -0.91 9.40 6.84
C LYS A 96 0.39 8.67 7.13
N TYR A 97 0.43 7.38 6.84
CA TYR A 97 1.56 6.51 7.11
C TYR A 97 1.82 5.60 5.92
N SER A 98 3.10 5.34 5.67
CA SER A 98 3.56 4.34 4.71
C SER A 98 4.52 3.38 5.40
N ILE A 99 4.17 2.11 5.37
CA ILE A 99 5.04 1.02 5.82
C ILE A 99 5.97 0.67 4.66
N ARG A 100 7.28 0.65 4.91
CA ARG A 100 8.31 0.39 3.91
C ARG A 100 9.32 -0.62 4.44
N PHE A 101 9.90 -1.41 3.57
CA PHE A 101 10.98 -2.34 3.94
C PHE A 101 12.29 -1.72 3.46
N ARG A 102 13.01 -1.03 4.35
CA ARG A 102 14.31 -0.39 4.07
C ARG A 102 15.39 -1.29 4.65
N GLY A 103 16.33 -1.73 3.82
CA GLY A 103 17.36 -2.72 4.21
C GLY A 103 17.64 -3.80 3.15
N MET A 104 17.04 -3.68 1.97
CA MET A 104 17.56 -4.33 0.75
C MET A 104 18.68 -3.49 0.14
#